data_AF-A0A7V9RCK7-F1
#
_entry.id   AF-A0A7V9RCK7-F1
#
_cell.length_a   1.000
_cell.length_b   1.000
_cell.length_c   1.000
_cell.angle_alpha   90.00
_cell.angle_beta   90.00
_cell.angle_gamma   90.00
#
_symmetry.space_group_name_H-M   'P 1'
#
loop_
_entity.id
_entity.type
_entity.pdbx_description
1 polymer ?
#
loop_
_entity_poly.entity_id
_entity_poly.type
_entity_poly.pdbx_seq_one_letter_code
_entity_poly.pdbx_strand_id
1 'polypeptide(L)'
;RNVMRAMGARQIANGLAVVLQPQRPLPLWARVLGDVVDLALLGLAARSSSSRMRLAGAAAAVAGVAALDVLVAQRTQRAFAEANKPVIYSVTINMPVMVVYAIYRALENLPRFMHYLESVEQRTITTSHWVAKLPIGGTVEWDAEIVEDVPGRMIEWRTVEGSKIKLAGRVLFTSAPKPGMTEVRVELQLGFTGMHPSTALAKLLTKPQIKGDLRRFKQIMETGEVLVSDASLHAAPHPARPAGEVDQLDDAEPTAHQSGAASTIGEIEIEIVDVIVIDELKAVTP
;
A
#
# COMPACT_ATOMS: atom_id res chain seq x y z
N ARG A 1 -30.74 -35.63 -11.15
CA ARG A 1 -29.43 -36.07 -10.61
C ARG A 1 -28.34 -35.00 -10.69
N ASN A 2 -28.26 -34.21 -11.78
CA ASN A 2 -27.22 -33.18 -11.95
C ASN A 2 -27.42 -31.94 -11.04
N VAL A 3 -28.68 -31.55 -10.77
CA VAL A 3 -29.01 -30.40 -9.91
C VAL A 3 -28.57 -30.60 -8.45
N MET A 4 -28.83 -31.77 -7.84
CA MET A 4 -28.39 -32.07 -6.47
C MET A 4 -26.85 -32.09 -6.33
N ARG A 5 -26.13 -32.59 -7.34
CA ARG A 5 -24.65 -32.62 -7.32
C ARG A 5 -24.06 -31.21 -7.42
N ALA A 6 -24.65 -30.34 -8.25
CA ALA A 6 -24.24 -28.95 -8.37
C ALA A 6 -24.49 -28.16 -7.07
N MET A 7 -25.62 -28.38 -6.40
CA MET A 7 -25.91 -27.75 -5.11
C MET A 7 -24.96 -28.22 -4.00
N GLY A 8 -24.66 -29.52 -3.92
CA GLY A 8 -23.72 -30.06 -2.95
C GLY A 8 -22.29 -29.52 -3.14
N ALA A 9 -21.81 -29.45 -4.39
CA ALA A 9 -20.50 -28.88 -4.69
C ALA A 9 -20.39 -27.39 -4.30
N ARG A 10 -21.47 -26.61 -4.53
CA ARG A 10 -21.55 -25.20 -4.14
C ARG A 10 -21.45 -25.00 -2.63
N GLN A 11 -22.14 -25.83 -1.84
CA GLN A 11 -22.11 -25.74 -0.38
C GLN A 11 -20.72 -26.02 0.19
N ILE A 12 -20.00 -27.01 -0.38
CA ILE A 12 -18.62 -27.32 0.01
C ILE A 12 -17.68 -26.16 -0.37
N ALA A 13 -17.81 -25.63 -1.58
CA ALA A 13 -16.98 -24.51 -2.04
C ALA A 13 -17.16 -23.26 -1.16
N ASN A 14 -18.40 -22.91 -0.82
CA ASN A 14 -18.69 -21.78 0.06
C ASN A 14 -18.20 -22.02 1.50
N GLY A 15 -18.37 -23.23 2.04
CA GLY A 15 -17.85 -23.60 3.35
C GLY A 15 -16.33 -23.49 3.42
N LEU A 16 -15.63 -24.00 2.42
CA LEU A 16 -14.17 -23.91 2.31
C LEU A 16 -13.70 -22.45 2.16
N ALA A 17 -14.42 -21.64 1.38
CA ALA A 17 -14.10 -20.23 1.20
C ALA A 17 -14.23 -19.40 2.49
N VAL A 18 -15.21 -19.70 3.35
CA VAL A 18 -15.35 -19.04 4.67
C VAL A 18 -14.17 -19.41 5.58
N VAL A 19 -13.73 -20.67 5.57
CA VAL A 19 -12.58 -21.11 6.38
C VAL A 19 -11.26 -20.53 5.89
N LEU A 20 -11.06 -20.48 4.57
CA LEU A 20 -9.84 -19.96 3.96
C LEU A 20 -9.76 -18.42 3.96
N GLN A 21 -10.91 -17.72 3.99
CA GLN A 21 -10.98 -16.26 3.93
C GLN A 21 -11.96 -15.68 4.96
N PRO A 22 -11.75 -15.94 6.27
CA PRO A 22 -12.74 -15.61 7.32
C PRO A 22 -13.00 -14.11 7.45
N GLN A 23 -12.06 -13.28 6.99
CA GLN A 23 -12.17 -11.83 7.06
C GLN A 23 -12.94 -11.20 5.88
N ARG A 24 -13.28 -11.97 4.83
CA ARG A 24 -13.95 -11.42 3.64
C ARG A 24 -15.46 -11.66 3.69
N PRO A 25 -16.30 -10.68 3.31
CA PRO A 25 -17.76 -10.82 3.37
C PRO A 25 -18.34 -11.64 2.21
N LEU A 26 -17.65 -11.73 1.07
CA LEU A 26 -18.16 -12.35 -0.16
C LEU A 26 -18.60 -13.83 0.00
N PRO A 27 -17.81 -14.71 0.65
CA PRO A 27 -18.23 -16.10 0.85
C PRO A 27 -19.52 -16.25 1.68
N LEU A 28 -19.76 -15.36 2.63
CA LEU A 28 -20.96 -15.37 3.47
C LEU A 28 -22.19 -14.93 2.67
N TRP A 29 -22.07 -13.89 1.84
CA TRP A 29 -23.13 -13.49 0.93
C TRP A 29 -23.49 -14.57 -0.10
N ALA A 30 -22.51 -15.36 -0.55
CA ALA A 30 -22.76 -16.51 -1.43
C ALA A 30 -23.56 -17.64 -0.73
N ARG A 31 -23.48 -17.75 0.61
CA ARG A 31 -24.33 -18.65 1.40
C ARG A 31 -25.77 -18.14 1.47
N VAL A 32 -25.95 -16.84 1.79
CA VAL A 32 -27.27 -16.19 1.83
C VAL A 32 -28.02 -16.34 0.50
N LEU A 33 -27.34 -16.08 -0.63
CA LEU A 33 -27.94 -16.29 -1.96
C LEU A 33 -28.35 -17.75 -2.19
N GLY A 34 -27.61 -18.69 -1.59
CA GLY A 34 -27.95 -20.10 -1.58
C GLY A 34 -29.27 -20.40 -0.89
N ASP A 35 -29.45 -19.87 0.31
CA ASP A 35 -30.65 -20.12 1.09
C ASP A 35 -31.89 -19.49 0.45
N VAL A 36 -31.74 -18.37 -0.27
CA VAL A 36 -32.82 -17.79 -1.09
C VAL A 36 -33.27 -18.78 -2.17
N VAL A 37 -32.33 -19.44 -2.85
CA VAL A 37 -32.64 -20.46 -3.86
C VAL A 37 -33.31 -21.68 -3.21
N ASP A 38 -32.82 -22.12 -2.06
CA ASP A 38 -33.35 -23.28 -1.35
C ASP A 38 -34.78 -23.02 -0.85
N LEU A 39 -35.08 -21.82 -0.32
CA LEU A 39 -36.43 -21.41 0.05
C LEU A 39 -37.37 -21.30 -1.16
N ALA A 40 -36.89 -20.80 -2.30
CA ALA A 40 -37.68 -20.73 -3.53
C ALA A 40 -38.06 -22.12 -4.04
N LEU A 41 -37.13 -23.08 -3.99
CA LEU A 41 -37.39 -24.47 -4.36
C LEU A 41 -38.35 -25.15 -3.39
N LEU A 42 -38.22 -24.92 -2.08
CA LEU A 42 -39.16 -25.41 -1.08
C LEU A 42 -40.56 -24.84 -1.30
N GLY A 43 -40.67 -23.55 -1.66
CA GLY A 43 -41.92 -22.90 -2.00
C GLY A 43 -42.59 -23.49 -3.25
N LEU A 44 -41.81 -23.78 -4.30
CA LEU A 44 -42.31 -24.49 -5.48
C LEU A 44 -42.76 -25.91 -5.16
N ALA A 45 -41.99 -26.65 -4.35
CA ALA A 45 -42.32 -28.02 -3.94
C ALA A 45 -43.58 -28.09 -3.05
N ALA A 46 -43.86 -27.05 -2.27
CA ALA A 46 -45.06 -26.96 -1.44
C ALA A 46 -46.37 -26.87 -2.25
N ARG A 47 -46.29 -26.46 -3.53
CA ARG A 47 -47.46 -26.41 -4.43
C ARG A 47 -47.91 -27.79 -4.92
N SER A 48 -47.03 -28.79 -4.92
CA SER A 48 -47.31 -30.12 -5.47
C SER A 48 -47.25 -31.26 -4.44
N SER A 49 -46.85 -31.00 -3.20
CA SER A 49 -46.62 -32.03 -2.17
C SER A 49 -47.71 -32.07 -1.10
N SER A 50 -48.11 -33.28 -0.71
CA SER A 50 -49.08 -33.52 0.39
C SER A 50 -48.45 -33.34 1.78
N SER A 51 -47.12 -33.35 1.91
CA SER A 51 -46.41 -33.32 3.19
C SER A 51 -46.02 -31.90 3.63
N ARG A 52 -47.00 -31.01 3.74
CA ARG A 52 -46.80 -29.58 4.08
C ARG A 52 -46.05 -29.34 5.39
N MET A 53 -46.27 -30.18 6.41
CA MET A 53 -45.61 -30.06 7.71
C MET A 53 -44.08 -30.22 7.63
N ARG A 54 -43.60 -31.20 6.84
CA ARG A 54 -42.16 -31.44 6.65
C ARG A 54 -41.49 -30.32 5.86
N LEU A 55 -42.18 -29.80 4.84
CA LEU A 55 -41.70 -28.66 4.06
C LEU A 55 -41.65 -27.37 4.89
N ALA A 56 -42.62 -27.16 5.78
CA ALA A 56 -42.61 -26.04 6.72
C ALA A 56 -41.42 -26.13 7.69
N GLY A 57 -41.15 -27.31 8.24
CA GLY A 57 -39.97 -27.53 9.10
C GLY A 57 -38.64 -27.28 8.36
N ALA A 58 -38.51 -27.77 7.12
CA ALA A 58 -37.34 -27.53 6.29
C ALA A 58 -37.18 -26.04 5.95
N ALA A 59 -38.26 -25.35 5.59
CA ALA A 59 -38.24 -23.92 5.29
C ALA A 59 -37.86 -23.09 6.54
N ALA A 60 -38.38 -23.44 7.71
CA ALA A 60 -38.02 -22.78 8.96
C ALA A 60 -36.53 -22.98 9.30
N ALA A 61 -35.99 -24.18 9.08
CA ALA A 61 -34.56 -24.45 9.29
C ALA A 61 -33.69 -23.62 8.33
N VAL A 62 -34.01 -23.61 7.03
CA VAL A 62 -33.26 -22.83 6.02
C VAL A 62 -33.37 -21.33 6.32
N ALA A 63 -34.55 -20.83 6.71
CA ALA A 63 -34.73 -19.43 7.08
C ALA A 63 -33.89 -19.04 8.33
N GLY A 64 -33.78 -19.95 9.31
CA GLY A 64 -32.92 -19.76 10.48
C GLY A 64 -31.44 -19.68 10.11
N VAL A 65 -30.97 -20.57 9.24
CA VAL A 65 -29.58 -20.54 8.71
C VAL A 65 -29.34 -19.26 7.91
N ALA A 66 -30.26 -18.88 7.03
CA ALA A 66 -30.17 -17.65 6.24
C ALA A 66 -30.09 -16.41 7.12
N ALA A 67 -30.90 -16.33 8.18
CA ALA A 67 -30.86 -15.21 9.12
C ALA A 67 -29.50 -15.12 9.84
N LEU A 68 -28.93 -16.27 10.25
CA LEU A 68 -27.60 -16.32 10.84
C LEU A 68 -26.52 -15.91 9.83
N ASP A 69 -26.56 -16.46 8.61
CA ASP A 69 -25.61 -16.14 7.55
C ASP A 69 -25.67 -14.65 7.17
N VAL A 70 -26.85 -14.01 7.14
CA VAL A 70 -27.00 -12.56 6.95
C VAL A 70 -26.39 -11.78 8.11
N LEU A 71 -26.65 -12.16 9.36
CA LEU A 71 -26.08 -11.48 10.53
C LEU A 71 -24.55 -11.55 10.55
N VAL A 72 -23.99 -12.73 10.24
CA VAL A 72 -22.55 -12.93 10.16
C VAL A 72 -21.97 -12.17 8.96
N ALA A 73 -22.61 -12.22 7.79
CA ALA A 73 -22.20 -11.45 6.60
C ALA A 73 -22.16 -9.94 6.88
N GLN A 74 -23.18 -9.39 7.55
CA GLN A 74 -23.23 -7.98 7.91
C GLN A 74 -22.13 -7.60 8.92
N ARG A 75 -21.91 -8.43 9.95
CA ARG A 75 -20.84 -8.19 10.94
C ARG A 75 -19.46 -8.25 10.29
N THR A 76 -19.19 -9.27 9.47
CA THR A 76 -17.94 -9.42 8.74
C THR A 76 -17.76 -8.29 7.72
N GLN A 77 -18.82 -7.86 7.03
CA GLN A 77 -18.74 -6.72 6.11
C GLN A 77 -18.40 -5.42 6.83
N ARG A 78 -19.00 -5.16 8.01
CA ARG A 78 -18.66 -3.99 8.82
C ARG A 78 -17.23 -4.06 9.36
N ALA A 79 -16.84 -5.20 9.92
CA ALA A 79 -15.48 -5.41 10.42
C ALA A 79 -14.45 -5.27 9.29
N PHE A 80 -14.72 -5.82 8.12
CA PHE A 80 -13.90 -5.67 6.92
C PHE A 80 -13.85 -4.20 6.47
N ALA A 81 -14.99 -3.50 6.40
CA ALA A 81 -15.02 -2.09 6.04
C ALA A 81 -14.23 -1.22 7.02
N GLU A 82 -14.41 -1.42 8.34
CA GLU A 82 -13.65 -0.73 9.39
C GLU A 82 -12.15 -1.02 9.31
N ALA A 83 -11.77 -2.29 9.14
CA ALA A 83 -10.37 -2.69 9.01
C ALA A 83 -9.70 -2.16 7.74
N ASN A 84 -10.49 -1.93 6.67
CA ASN A 84 -10.03 -1.41 5.39
C ASN A 84 -10.34 0.08 5.18
N LYS A 85 -10.78 0.80 6.22
CA LYS A 85 -11.00 2.25 6.11
C LYS A 85 -9.67 2.92 5.73
N PRO A 86 -9.65 3.76 4.69
CA PRO A 86 -8.44 4.45 4.32
C PRO A 86 -7.98 5.34 5.47
N VAL A 87 -6.66 5.44 5.62
CA VAL A 87 -6.06 6.38 6.55
C VAL A 87 -6.05 7.74 5.88
N ILE A 88 -6.89 8.65 6.38
CA ILE A 88 -7.08 9.99 5.81
C ILE A 88 -6.43 11.03 6.72
N TYR A 89 -5.63 11.92 6.13
CA TYR A 89 -5.14 13.13 6.78
C TYR A 89 -5.05 14.29 5.79
N SER A 90 -5.24 15.53 6.26
CA SER A 90 -5.05 16.71 5.43
C SER A 90 -4.27 17.82 6.12
N VAL A 91 -3.65 18.67 5.30
CA VAL A 91 -2.90 19.84 5.73
C VAL A 91 -3.13 20.98 4.73
N THR A 92 -3.25 22.20 5.23
CA THR A 92 -3.28 23.39 4.36
C THR A 92 -1.88 23.98 4.25
N ILE A 93 -1.43 24.19 3.02
CA ILE A 93 -0.11 24.74 2.66
C ILE A 93 -0.33 26.12 2.02
N ASN A 94 0.44 27.10 2.44
CA ASN A 94 0.40 28.48 1.95
C ASN A 94 1.13 28.64 0.61
N MET A 95 0.78 27.79 -0.36
CA MET A 95 1.37 27.77 -1.70
C MET A 95 0.30 27.46 -2.76
N PRO A 96 0.44 28.01 -3.99
CA PRO A 96 -0.51 27.74 -5.07
C PRO A 96 -0.59 26.25 -5.43
N VAL A 97 -1.80 25.80 -5.79
CA VAL A 97 -2.11 24.38 -5.99
C VAL A 97 -1.20 23.68 -7.00
N MET A 98 -0.87 24.35 -8.11
CA MET A 98 0.00 23.80 -9.14
C MET A 98 1.44 23.61 -8.66
N VAL A 99 1.93 24.49 -7.78
CA VAL A 99 3.28 24.39 -7.22
C VAL A 99 3.36 23.21 -6.27
N VAL A 100 2.38 23.10 -5.36
CA VAL A 100 2.28 21.97 -4.42
C VAL A 100 2.16 20.64 -5.17
N TYR A 101 1.30 20.58 -6.18
CA TYR A 101 1.14 19.41 -7.03
C TYR A 101 2.43 19.02 -7.74
N ALA A 102 3.11 19.96 -8.40
CA ALA A 102 4.32 19.67 -9.18
C ALA A 102 5.44 19.08 -8.30
N ILE A 103 5.65 19.65 -7.11
CA ILE A 103 6.68 19.17 -6.17
C ILE A 103 6.32 17.78 -5.63
N TYR A 104 5.05 17.55 -5.31
CA TYR A 104 4.59 16.23 -4.85
C TYR A 104 4.68 15.18 -5.97
N ARG A 105 4.35 15.56 -7.22
CA ARG A 105 4.35 14.68 -8.39
C ARG A 105 5.74 14.21 -8.79
N ALA A 106 6.77 14.98 -8.46
CA ALA A 106 8.16 14.54 -8.53
C ALA A 106 8.44 13.56 -7.38
N LEU A 107 8.16 12.27 -7.63
CA LEU A 107 8.13 11.23 -6.60
C LEU A 107 9.47 11.04 -5.86
N GLU A 108 10.58 11.39 -6.50
CA GLU A 108 11.92 11.39 -5.90
C GLU A 108 12.05 12.37 -4.72
N ASN A 109 11.13 13.33 -4.58
CA ASN A 109 11.06 14.23 -3.43
C ASN A 109 10.43 13.56 -2.19
N LEU A 110 9.67 12.46 -2.33
CA LEU A 110 8.92 11.88 -1.22
C LEU A 110 9.82 11.50 -0.02
N PRO A 111 11.00 10.87 -0.19
CA PRO A 111 11.90 10.57 0.93
C PRO A 111 12.34 11.79 1.75
N ARG A 112 12.31 13.00 1.18
CA ARG A 112 12.69 14.24 1.90
C ARG A 112 11.73 14.58 3.05
N PHE A 113 10.49 14.10 3.00
CA PHE A 113 9.49 14.35 4.04
C PHE A 113 8.81 13.10 4.57
N MET A 114 8.93 11.96 3.88
CA MET A 114 8.49 10.64 4.34
C MET A 114 9.70 9.83 4.80
N HIS A 115 10.17 10.04 6.04
CA HIS A 115 11.45 9.47 6.52
C HIS A 115 11.52 7.93 6.57
N TYR A 116 10.37 7.26 6.49
CA TYR A 116 10.35 5.80 6.39
C TYR A 116 10.71 5.32 4.97
N LEU A 117 10.64 6.19 3.97
CA LEU A 117 11.15 5.90 2.62
C LEU A 117 12.65 6.17 2.60
N GLU A 118 13.39 5.21 2.07
CA GLU A 118 14.81 5.33 1.80
C GLU A 118 15.05 5.95 0.43
N SER A 119 14.38 5.43 -0.59
CA SER A 119 14.43 5.97 -1.95
C SER A 119 13.10 5.74 -2.67
N VAL A 120 12.82 6.62 -3.63
CA VAL A 120 11.77 6.45 -4.63
C VAL A 120 12.38 6.83 -5.97
N GLU A 121 12.45 5.87 -6.88
CA GLU A 121 13.05 6.04 -8.19
C GLU A 121 11.96 5.96 -9.26
N GLN A 122 11.83 7.01 -10.07
CA GLN A 122 10.85 7.01 -11.15
C GLN A 122 11.43 6.26 -12.36
N ARG A 123 10.88 5.07 -12.67
CA ARG A 123 11.34 4.23 -13.79
C ARG A 123 10.69 4.64 -15.11
N THR A 124 9.44 5.06 -15.08
CA THR A 124 8.71 5.59 -16.25
C THR A 124 7.79 6.73 -15.82
N ILE A 125 7.04 7.31 -16.76
CA ILE A 125 6.09 8.38 -16.44
C ILE A 125 5.02 7.96 -15.42
N THR A 126 4.63 6.69 -15.39
CA THR A 126 3.64 6.16 -14.45
C THR A 126 4.22 5.18 -13.43
N THR A 127 5.35 4.53 -13.69
CA THR A 127 5.91 3.50 -12.78
C THR A 127 7.11 4.00 -11.99
N SER A 128 7.23 3.49 -10.76
CA SER A 128 8.28 3.87 -9.80
C SER A 128 8.64 2.70 -8.91
N HIS A 129 9.89 2.68 -8.44
CA HIS A 129 10.43 1.71 -7.49
C HIS A 129 10.66 2.38 -6.14
N TRP A 130 10.18 1.76 -5.07
CA TRP A 130 10.16 2.35 -3.73
C TRP A 130 10.90 1.43 -2.78
N VAL A 131 11.74 2.01 -1.93
CA VAL A 131 12.47 1.32 -0.86
C VAL A 131 12.10 1.99 0.46
N ALA A 132 11.70 1.20 1.47
CA ALA A 132 11.33 1.71 2.78
C ALA A 132 12.05 0.98 3.91
N LYS A 133 12.40 1.72 4.96
CA LYS A 133 13.03 1.22 6.19
C LYS A 133 11.98 0.67 7.13
N LEU A 134 12.16 -0.57 7.56
CA LEU A 134 11.26 -1.20 8.53
C LEU A 134 11.64 -0.81 9.97
N PRO A 135 10.67 -0.65 10.90
CA PRO A 135 10.96 -0.27 12.28
C PRO A 135 11.80 -1.30 13.06
N ILE A 136 11.82 -2.55 12.59
CA ILE A 136 12.54 -3.67 13.19
C ILE A 136 13.93 -3.89 12.57
N GLY A 137 14.38 -2.96 11.71
CA GLY A 137 15.57 -3.14 10.88
C GLY A 137 15.26 -3.79 9.54
N GLY A 138 16.17 -3.61 8.58
CA GLY A 138 15.99 -4.05 7.19
C GLY A 138 15.13 -3.11 6.34
N THR A 139 15.05 -3.42 5.05
CA THR A 139 14.29 -2.67 4.05
C THR A 139 13.21 -3.54 3.42
N VAL A 140 12.21 -2.89 2.84
CA VAL A 140 11.22 -3.53 1.98
C VAL A 140 11.06 -2.72 0.71
N GLU A 141 10.91 -3.42 -0.41
CA GLU A 141 10.89 -2.82 -1.73
C GLU A 141 9.63 -3.21 -2.48
N TRP A 142 9.10 -2.27 -3.27
CA TRP A 142 7.99 -2.55 -4.17
C TRP A 142 7.98 -1.61 -5.37
N ASP A 143 7.32 -2.07 -6.43
CA ASP A 143 7.00 -1.22 -7.58
C ASP A 143 5.58 -0.68 -7.46
N ALA A 144 5.40 0.59 -7.80
CA ALA A 144 4.13 1.29 -7.82
C ALA A 144 3.87 1.91 -9.20
N GLU A 145 2.59 1.99 -9.56
CA GLU A 145 2.09 2.64 -10.77
C GLU A 145 1.09 3.75 -10.41
N ILE A 146 1.19 4.87 -11.09
CA ILE A 146 0.20 5.95 -11.09
C ILE A 146 -0.96 5.50 -12.00
N VAL A 147 -2.15 5.41 -11.41
CA VAL A 147 -3.40 5.01 -12.07
C VAL A 147 -4.12 6.22 -12.64
N GLU A 148 -4.09 7.34 -11.92
CA GLU A 148 -4.71 8.58 -12.35
C GLU A 148 -3.83 9.77 -11.96
N ASP A 149 -3.65 10.71 -12.90
CA ASP A 149 -2.83 11.89 -12.72
C ASP A 149 -3.57 13.10 -13.30
N VAL A 150 -4.20 13.88 -12.44
CA VAL A 150 -4.95 15.08 -12.81
C VAL A 150 -4.24 16.30 -12.25
N PRO A 151 -3.55 17.10 -13.11
CA PRO A 151 -2.76 18.24 -12.67
C PRO A 151 -3.50 19.19 -11.73
N GLY A 152 -2.89 19.44 -10.57
CA GLY A 152 -3.43 20.33 -9.54
C GLY A 152 -4.70 19.84 -8.85
N ARG A 153 -5.14 18.59 -9.07
CA ARG A 153 -6.36 18.05 -8.46
C ARG A 153 -6.14 16.72 -7.77
N MET A 154 -5.48 15.76 -8.42
CA MET A 154 -5.38 14.41 -7.89
C MET A 154 -4.19 13.64 -8.44
N ILE A 155 -3.57 12.83 -7.59
CA ILE A 155 -2.67 11.74 -7.98
C ILE A 155 -3.17 10.47 -7.28
N GLU A 156 -3.49 9.44 -8.05
CA GLU A 156 -3.84 8.12 -7.55
C GLU A 156 -2.81 7.10 -8.01
N TRP A 157 -2.35 6.27 -7.08
CA TRP A 157 -1.34 5.26 -7.34
C TRP A 157 -1.65 3.97 -6.59
N ARG A 158 -1.08 2.88 -7.08
CA ARG A 158 -1.15 1.57 -6.43
C ARG A 158 0.13 0.78 -6.69
N THR A 159 0.39 -0.20 -5.85
CA THR A 159 1.39 -1.24 -6.14
C THR A 159 1.01 -1.99 -7.41
N VAL A 160 2.01 -2.32 -8.23
CA VAL A 160 1.79 -3.08 -9.47
C VAL A 160 1.12 -4.43 -9.22
N GLU A 161 0.45 -4.96 -10.24
CA GLU A 161 -0.13 -6.29 -10.19
C GLU A 161 0.95 -7.35 -9.89
N GLY A 162 0.60 -8.41 -9.16
CA GLY A 162 1.58 -9.41 -8.72
C GLY A 162 2.53 -8.98 -7.58
N SER A 163 2.59 -7.70 -7.19
CA SER A 163 3.39 -7.27 -6.03
C SER A 163 2.92 -7.99 -4.75
N LYS A 164 3.88 -8.45 -3.94
CA LYS A 164 3.66 -9.04 -2.61
C LYS A 164 3.05 -8.03 -1.64
N ILE A 165 3.31 -6.75 -1.86
CA ILE A 165 2.73 -5.65 -1.12
C ILE A 165 1.53 -5.14 -1.91
N LYS A 166 0.39 -5.00 -1.24
CA LYS A 166 -0.80 -4.36 -1.79
C LYS A 166 -1.01 -3.05 -1.06
N LEU A 167 -0.73 -1.95 -1.74
CA LEU A 167 -0.90 -0.61 -1.22
C LEU A 167 -1.49 0.26 -2.32
N ALA A 168 -2.45 1.08 -1.96
CA ALA A 168 -3.01 2.12 -2.82
C ALA A 168 -3.04 3.43 -2.06
N GLY A 169 -2.87 4.52 -2.80
CA GLY A 169 -2.90 5.86 -2.25
C GLY A 169 -3.53 6.84 -3.21
N ARG A 170 -4.21 7.82 -2.64
CA ARG A 170 -4.76 8.96 -3.35
C ARG A 170 -4.36 10.24 -2.66
N VAL A 171 -3.95 11.22 -3.45
CA VAL A 171 -3.55 12.54 -2.97
C VAL A 171 -4.40 13.57 -3.70
N LEU A 172 -5.20 14.30 -2.95
CA LEU A 172 -6.12 15.31 -3.45
C LEU A 172 -5.57 16.69 -3.14
N PHE A 173 -5.63 17.57 -4.13
CA PHE A 173 -5.21 18.96 -4.05
C PHE A 173 -6.44 19.83 -4.28
N THR A 174 -6.84 20.58 -3.25
CA THR A 174 -8.02 21.45 -3.32
C THR A 174 -7.61 22.88 -2.95
N SER A 175 -8.13 23.88 -3.66
CA SER A 175 -7.94 25.27 -3.24
C SER A 175 -8.56 25.49 -1.84
N ALA A 176 -7.78 26.04 -0.92
CA ALA A 176 -8.28 26.35 0.42
C ALA A 176 -9.05 27.68 0.41
N PRO A 177 -9.84 27.99 1.48
CA PRO A 177 -10.66 29.19 1.51
C PRO A 177 -9.89 30.51 1.36
N LYS A 178 -8.61 30.54 1.75
CA LYS A 178 -7.74 31.69 1.56
C LYS A 178 -7.09 31.62 0.17
N PRO A 179 -7.14 32.70 -0.64
CA PRO A 179 -6.47 32.74 -1.94
C PRO A 179 -5.00 32.36 -1.84
N GLY A 180 -4.52 31.58 -2.81
CA GLY A 180 -3.12 31.14 -2.88
C GLY A 180 -2.75 30.01 -1.92
N MET A 181 -3.70 29.45 -1.16
CA MET A 181 -3.47 28.31 -0.29
C MET A 181 -4.08 27.02 -0.86
N THR A 182 -3.49 25.88 -0.51
CA THR A 182 -3.89 24.55 -0.99
C THR A 182 -4.10 23.61 0.17
N GLU A 183 -5.26 22.96 0.26
CA GLU A 183 -5.46 21.78 1.09
C GLU A 183 -4.94 20.55 0.34
N VAL A 184 -3.97 19.86 0.96
CA VAL A 184 -3.48 18.55 0.52
C VAL A 184 -4.11 17.50 1.41
N ARG A 185 -4.85 16.57 0.82
CA ARG A 185 -5.43 15.42 1.53
C ARG A 185 -4.84 14.13 0.98
N VAL A 186 -4.31 13.31 1.88
CA VAL A 186 -3.77 11.98 1.56
C VAL A 186 -4.72 10.92 2.12
N GLU A 187 -5.05 9.96 1.28
CA GLU A 187 -5.86 8.78 1.60
C GLU A 187 -5.03 7.55 1.25
N LEU A 188 -4.64 6.74 2.23
CA LEU A 188 -3.88 5.51 2.01
C LEU A 188 -4.71 4.29 2.38
N GLN A 189 -4.69 3.27 1.53
CA GLN A 189 -5.39 2.02 1.76
C GLN A 189 -4.42 0.85 1.61
N LEU A 190 -4.23 0.11 2.70
CA LEU A 190 -3.48 -1.14 2.70
C LEU A 190 -4.41 -2.26 2.22
N GLY A 191 -4.00 -2.95 1.16
CA GLY A 191 -4.68 -4.14 0.69
C GLY A 191 -4.30 -5.35 1.54
N PHE A 192 -5.30 -6.10 2.01
CA PHE A 192 -5.10 -7.37 2.69
C PHE A 192 -5.37 -8.50 1.68
N THR A 193 -4.32 -9.03 1.07
CA THR A 193 -4.37 -10.33 0.40
C THR A 193 -3.78 -11.38 1.33
N GLY A 194 -4.47 -12.53 1.42
CA GLY A 194 -4.23 -13.59 2.40
C GLY A 194 -2.75 -13.95 2.60
N MET A 195 -2.44 -14.24 3.87
CA MET A 195 -1.12 -14.34 4.49
C MET A 195 -0.43 -12.97 4.69
N HIS A 196 -1.00 -12.23 5.65
CA HIS A 196 -0.48 -11.07 6.35
C HIS A 196 0.16 -9.97 5.48
N PRO A 197 -0.45 -8.76 5.33
CA PRO A 197 0.41 -7.60 5.07
C PRO A 197 1.47 -7.62 6.17
N SER A 198 2.75 -7.57 5.80
CA SER A 198 3.83 -7.58 6.78
C SER A 198 3.46 -6.57 7.86
N THR A 199 3.21 -7.02 9.09
CA THR A 199 2.76 -6.16 10.19
C THR A 199 3.70 -4.97 10.37
N ALA A 200 4.95 -5.11 9.90
CA ALA A 200 5.93 -4.06 9.76
C ALA A 200 5.48 -2.88 8.84
N LEU A 201 4.95 -3.12 7.64
CA LEU A 201 4.48 -2.04 6.74
C LEU A 201 3.24 -1.33 7.30
N ALA A 202 2.34 -2.07 7.97
CA ALA A 202 1.20 -1.48 8.65
C ALA A 202 1.62 -0.49 9.75
N LYS A 203 2.77 -0.69 10.40
CA LYS A 203 3.34 0.26 11.37
C LYS A 203 3.86 1.55 10.72
N LEU A 204 4.21 1.52 9.43
CA LEU A 204 4.66 2.70 8.68
C LEU A 204 3.48 3.56 8.19
N LEU A 205 2.31 2.99 7.97
CA LEU A 205 1.16 3.70 7.39
C LEU A 205 0.12 4.13 8.44
N THR A 206 0.59 4.44 9.65
CA THR A 206 -0.27 4.86 10.75
C THR A 206 -0.69 6.32 10.61
N LYS A 207 -1.84 6.68 11.21
CA LYS A 207 -2.32 8.08 11.26
C LYS A 207 -1.24 9.07 11.77
N PRO A 208 -0.51 8.79 12.88
CA PRO A 208 0.55 9.68 13.35
C PRO A 208 1.69 9.86 12.36
N GLN A 209 2.09 8.79 11.67
CA GLN A 209 3.18 8.85 10.68
C GLN A 209 2.80 9.75 9.50
N ILE A 210 1.67 9.48 8.84
CA ILE A 210 1.19 10.27 7.69
C ILE A 210 0.97 11.74 8.08
N LYS A 211 0.44 11.98 9.27
CA LYS A 211 0.31 13.33 9.84
C LYS A 211 1.67 14.03 9.98
N GLY A 212 2.68 13.31 10.45
CA GLY A 212 4.06 13.81 10.55
C GLY A 212 4.65 14.12 9.18
N ASP A 213 4.48 13.22 8.21
CA ASP A 213 4.99 13.39 6.84
C ASP A 213 4.38 14.63 6.17
N LEU A 214 3.05 14.81 6.26
CA LEU A 214 2.37 15.96 5.68
C LEU A 214 2.71 17.28 6.38
N ARG A 215 3.01 17.25 7.69
CA ARG A 215 3.52 18.43 8.40
C ARG A 215 4.91 18.83 7.92
N ARG A 216 5.81 17.86 7.73
CA ARG A 216 7.16 18.12 7.17
C ARG A 216 7.07 18.61 5.74
N PHE A 217 6.18 18.03 4.93
CA PHE A 217 5.92 18.51 3.58
C PHE A 217 5.45 19.98 3.58
N LYS A 218 4.48 20.32 4.43
CA LYS A 218 4.06 21.72 4.62
C LYS A 218 5.24 22.63 5.00
N GLN A 219 6.10 22.21 5.92
CA GLN A 219 7.26 22.99 6.34
C GLN A 219 8.21 23.24 5.15
N ILE A 220 8.63 22.19 4.43
CA ILE A 220 9.52 22.32 3.26
C ILE A 220 8.92 23.28 2.21
N MET A 221 7.61 23.15 1.95
CA MET A 221 6.91 23.99 0.99
C MET A 221 6.83 25.47 1.41
N GLU A 222 6.75 25.76 2.70
CA GLU A 222 6.56 27.12 3.23
C GLU A 222 7.86 27.83 3.62
N THR A 223 8.91 27.08 3.96
CA THR A 223 10.23 27.63 4.32
C THR A 223 11.16 27.75 3.13
N GLY A 224 10.88 27.06 2.02
CA GLY A 224 11.64 27.19 0.77
C GLY A 224 13.04 26.56 0.83
N GLU A 225 13.31 25.62 1.75
CA GLU A 225 14.59 24.90 1.78
C GLU A 225 14.74 23.97 0.56
N VAL A 226 15.35 24.57 -0.47
CA VAL A 226 15.89 24.06 -1.73
C VAL A 226 14.86 23.51 -2.72
N LEU A 227 14.40 24.44 -3.56
CA LEU A 227 13.63 24.22 -4.78
C LEU A 227 14.40 24.74 -6.01
N VAL A 228 15.59 24.19 -6.28
CA VAL A 228 16.15 24.07 -7.64
C VAL A 228 17.12 22.89 -7.62
N SER A 229 16.81 21.80 -8.32
CA SER A 229 17.83 20.88 -8.81
C SER A 229 18.32 21.42 -10.16
N ASP A 230 19.61 21.73 -10.27
CA ASP A 230 20.27 22.25 -11.49
C ASP A 230 20.29 21.24 -12.67
N ALA A 231 19.61 20.09 -12.54
CA ALA A 231 19.73 18.98 -13.48
C ALA A 231 18.72 19.02 -14.66
N SER A 232 17.94 20.09 -14.83
CA SER A 232 16.96 20.19 -15.94
C SER A 232 17.31 21.18 -17.05
N LEU A 233 18.48 21.83 -17.00
CA LEU A 233 18.99 22.67 -18.09
C LEU A 233 20.42 22.25 -18.46
N HIS A 234 20.56 21.09 -19.09
CA HIS A 234 21.73 20.76 -19.90
C HIS A 234 21.29 20.49 -21.34
N ALA A 235 21.18 21.58 -22.11
CA ALA A 235 21.51 21.53 -23.52
C ALA A 235 23.04 21.61 -23.62
N ALA A 236 23.72 20.49 -23.85
CA ALA A 236 25.13 20.53 -24.25
C ALA A 236 25.22 20.94 -25.75
N PRO A 237 26.39 21.31 -26.30
CA PRO A 237 27.69 21.61 -25.66
C PRO A 237 28.30 22.95 -26.15
N HIS A 238 29.20 23.57 -25.40
CA HIS A 238 30.24 24.43 -26.00
C HIS A 238 31.60 24.15 -25.34
N PRO A 239 32.59 23.65 -26.10
CA PRO A 239 33.95 23.56 -25.62
C PRO A 239 34.60 24.95 -25.71
N ALA A 240 34.85 25.59 -24.57
CA ALA A 240 35.76 26.72 -24.52
C ALA A 240 37.20 26.19 -24.59
N ARG A 241 37.81 26.38 -25.74
CA ARG A 241 39.26 26.26 -25.97
C ARG A 241 39.97 27.41 -25.21
N PRO A 242 40.98 27.17 -24.36
CA PRO A 242 41.91 28.22 -24.00
C PRO A 242 42.97 28.36 -25.10
N ALA A 243 43.38 29.61 -25.35
CA ALA A 243 44.50 29.95 -26.21
C ALA A 243 45.83 29.47 -25.59
N GLY A 244 46.76 28.99 -26.43
CA GLY A 244 48.20 29.07 -26.11
C GLY A 244 48.64 30.54 -26.02
N GLU A 245 49.79 30.94 -25.50
CA GLU A 245 51.05 30.25 -25.26
C GLU A 245 51.98 31.24 -24.51
N VAL A 246 53.01 30.70 -23.83
CA VAL A 246 54.22 31.29 -23.18
C VAL A 246 54.06 32.32 -22.05
N ASP A 247 54.52 31.94 -20.84
CA ASP A 247 55.79 32.49 -20.36
C ASP A 247 56.56 31.48 -19.51
N GLN A 248 57.87 31.47 -19.69
CA GLN A 248 58.83 30.49 -19.23
C GLN A 248 59.80 31.22 -18.30
N LEU A 249 59.80 30.93 -16.99
CA LEU A 249 60.90 31.31 -16.10
C LEU A 249 61.19 30.20 -15.08
N ASP A 250 62.47 29.88 -15.04
CA ASP A 250 63.20 28.77 -14.45
C ASP A 250 63.20 28.67 -12.89
N ASP A 251 63.65 27.49 -12.46
CA ASP A 251 64.42 27.16 -11.25
C ASP A 251 63.75 27.13 -9.86
N ALA A 252 63.47 25.90 -9.39
CA ALA A 252 64.23 25.22 -8.31
C ALA A 252 63.39 24.14 -7.57
N GLU A 253 63.81 22.88 -7.67
CA GLU A 253 63.60 21.83 -6.63
C GLU A 253 64.89 21.76 -5.78
N PRO A 254 64.94 21.18 -4.54
CA PRO A 254 64.36 19.87 -4.20
C PRO A 254 63.72 19.81 -2.77
N THR A 255 62.82 18.89 -2.43
CA THR A 255 63.17 17.53 -1.95
C THR A 255 61.89 16.79 -1.49
N ALA A 256 61.82 15.51 -1.87
CA ALA A 256 61.41 14.31 -1.13
C ALA A 256 60.27 14.39 -0.07
N HIS A 257 59.23 13.57 -0.24
CA HIS A 257 59.09 12.29 0.50
C HIS A 257 57.86 11.45 0.06
N GLN A 258 58.19 10.23 -0.39
CA GLN A 258 57.54 8.94 -0.14
C GLN A 258 56.11 8.61 -0.65
N SER A 259 56.15 7.74 -1.67
CA SER A 259 55.25 6.63 -1.97
C SER A 259 55.16 5.60 -0.83
N GLY A 260 54.00 4.95 -0.67
CA GLY A 260 53.88 3.72 0.12
C GLY A 260 52.44 3.29 0.39
N ALA A 261 52.00 2.27 -0.34
CA ALA A 261 50.69 1.62 -0.25
C ALA A 261 50.47 0.81 1.04
N ALA A 262 49.21 0.54 1.41
CA ALA A 262 48.79 -0.76 1.94
C ALA A 262 47.25 -0.87 1.99
N SER A 263 46.78 -1.94 1.37
CA SER A 263 45.44 -2.51 1.44
C SER A 263 45.23 -3.28 2.76
N THR A 264 43.95 -3.59 3.02
CA THR A 264 43.44 -4.74 3.79
C THR A 264 43.03 -4.46 5.24
N ILE A 265 41.72 -4.41 5.49
CA ILE A 265 40.94 -5.06 6.58
C ILE A 265 39.46 -5.01 6.10
N GLY A 266 38.58 -5.99 6.20
CA GLY A 266 38.56 -7.31 6.79
C GLY A 266 37.16 -7.88 6.56
N GLU A 267 37.12 -9.16 6.28
CA GLU A 267 35.96 -10.03 6.12
C GLU A 267 35.10 -10.02 7.39
N ILE A 268 33.78 -9.84 7.26
CA ILE A 268 32.83 -10.03 8.37
C ILE A 268 31.88 -11.16 8.00
N GLU A 269 32.12 -12.28 8.67
CA GLU A 269 31.26 -13.45 8.80
C GLU A 269 29.93 -13.06 9.44
N ILE A 270 28.80 -13.35 8.80
CA ILE A 270 27.46 -13.16 9.37
C ILE A 270 26.97 -14.51 9.89
N GLU A 271 27.00 -14.64 11.21
CA GLU A 271 26.41 -15.73 11.97
C GLU A 271 24.87 -15.60 11.95
N ILE A 272 24.19 -16.62 11.45
CA ILE A 272 22.72 -16.69 11.36
C ILE A 272 22.18 -17.09 12.74
N VAL A 273 21.50 -16.17 13.42
CA VAL A 273 20.75 -16.49 14.65
C VAL A 273 19.31 -16.86 14.28
N ASP A 274 18.99 -18.14 14.45
CA ASP A 274 17.62 -18.67 14.42
C ASP A 274 16.77 -18.02 15.54
N VAL A 275 15.65 -17.40 15.16
CA VAL A 275 14.58 -17.02 16.09
C VAL A 275 13.30 -17.72 15.68
N ILE A 276 13.13 -18.95 16.17
CA ILE A 276 11.84 -19.63 16.24
C ILE A 276 11.35 -19.50 17.68
N VAL A 277 10.32 -18.67 17.90
CA VAL A 277 9.52 -18.69 19.12
C VAL A 277 8.08 -18.99 18.73
N ILE A 278 7.71 -20.27 18.72
CA ILE A 278 6.32 -20.73 18.90
C ILE A 278 6.36 -22.13 19.52
N ASP A 279 6.16 -22.24 20.84
CA ASP A 279 5.43 -23.38 21.39
C ASP A 279 4.75 -22.99 22.72
N GLU A 280 3.50 -22.55 22.62
CA GLU A 280 2.56 -22.62 23.74
C GLU A 280 1.19 -22.92 23.13
N LEU A 281 0.83 -24.21 23.04
CA LEU A 281 -0.57 -24.70 22.99
C LEU A 281 -0.63 -26.24 22.95
N LYS A 282 -0.38 -26.89 24.08
CA LYS A 282 -0.99 -28.17 24.51
C LYS A 282 -1.02 -28.13 26.05
N ALA A 283 -2.10 -28.38 26.78
CA ALA A 283 -3.35 -29.04 26.49
C ALA A 283 -4.41 -28.61 27.53
N VAL A 284 -5.63 -28.38 27.08
CA VAL A 284 -6.88 -28.37 27.86
C VAL A 284 -7.82 -29.25 27.04
N THR A 285 -8.00 -30.52 27.36
CA THR A 285 -9.20 -31.13 28.01
C THR A 285 -9.22 -32.63 27.61
N PRO A 286 -10.00 -33.52 28.26
CA PRO A 286 -11.18 -33.31 29.10
C PRO A 286 -10.92 -33.19 30.60
#